data_AF-A0AB35NHQ2-F1
#
_entry.id   AF-A0AB35NHQ2-F1
#
_cell.length_a   1.000
_cell.length_b   1.000
_cell.length_c   1.000
_cell.angle_alpha   90.00
_cell.angle_beta   90.00
_cell.angle_gamma   90.00
#
_symmetry.space_group_name_H-M   'P 1'
#
loop_
_entity.id
_entity.type
_entity.pdbx_description
1 polymer ?
#
loop_
_entity_poly.entity_id
_entity_poly.type
_entity_poly.pdbx_seq_one_letter_code
_entity_poly.pdbx_strand_id
1 'polypeptide(L)'
;MQLNEFLPTVPELTLLAKRDAARLHTVTVGNMIEATTFNGWLSAFKLLPIVKRIAENEPDHPAHSDCLAVWVGLLGNHPFNFKLDSQTGQGQIRSLDRMIETDLKEHAAALTMLKQTALYYANTVTYPLAGTTLYDVLTAENACPTATVSKVGGYLAFTLNNFVEDHSARLWGVNPRTNRLTVLGNIRLSDAGAYEFKLPTHYLDFTDYAIDDAYGVI
;
A
#
# COMPACT_ATOMS: atom_id res chain seq x y z
N MET A 1 -5.25 -4.59 3.38
CA MET A 1 -5.08 -5.02 4.77
C MET A 1 -4.77 -3.80 5.61
N GLN A 2 -5.53 -3.58 6.68
CA GLN A 2 -5.31 -2.49 7.64
C GLN A 2 -4.31 -2.93 8.74
N LEU A 3 -3.73 -1.98 9.48
CA LEU A 3 -2.72 -2.28 10.51
C LEU A 3 -3.26 -3.22 11.61
N ASN A 4 -4.50 -3.01 12.05
CA ASN A 4 -5.20 -3.85 13.03
C ASN A 4 -5.46 -5.29 12.54
N GLU A 5 -5.52 -5.51 11.22
CA GLU A 5 -5.60 -6.85 10.62
C GLU A 5 -4.21 -7.48 10.50
N PHE A 6 -3.17 -6.67 10.27
CA PHE A 6 -1.80 -7.13 10.11
C PHE A 6 -1.15 -7.53 11.44
N LEU A 7 -1.26 -6.72 12.50
CA LEU A 7 -0.56 -6.96 13.76
C LEU A 7 -0.82 -8.33 14.40
N PRO A 8 -2.05 -8.88 14.39
CA PRO A 8 -2.31 -10.23 14.89
C PRO A 8 -1.57 -11.35 14.14
N THR A 9 -1.09 -11.09 12.91
CA THR A 9 -0.31 -12.06 12.11
C THR A 9 1.17 -12.12 12.53
N VAL A 10 1.63 -11.18 13.36
CA VAL A 10 3.02 -11.08 13.86
C VAL A 10 3.10 -10.93 15.40
N PRO A 11 2.46 -11.82 16.18
CA PRO A 11 2.19 -11.57 17.60
C PRO A 11 3.42 -11.58 18.52
N GLU A 12 4.50 -12.28 18.14
CA GLU A 12 5.68 -12.52 18.99
C GLU A 12 6.83 -11.49 18.80
N LEU A 13 6.55 -10.40 18.10
CA LEU A 13 7.55 -9.35 17.85
C LEU A 13 7.48 -8.25 18.91
N THR A 14 8.63 -7.66 19.22
CA THR A 14 8.67 -6.40 19.98
C THR A 14 7.90 -5.31 19.22
N LEU A 15 7.44 -4.26 19.91
CA LEU A 15 6.67 -3.19 19.27
C LEU A 15 7.42 -2.52 18.10
N LEU A 16 8.73 -2.29 18.27
CA LEU A 16 9.59 -1.79 17.19
C LEU A 16 9.69 -2.78 16.03
N ALA A 17 9.84 -4.08 16.32
CA ALA A 17 9.88 -5.10 15.27
C ALA A 17 8.52 -5.25 14.55
N LYS A 18 7.38 -5.04 15.24
CA LYS A 18 6.05 -4.98 14.62
C LYS A 18 5.91 -3.78 13.69
N ARG A 19 6.38 -2.60 14.10
CA ARG A 19 6.43 -1.41 13.23
C ARG A 19 7.26 -1.70 11.98
N ASP A 20 8.47 -2.24 12.14
CA ASP A 20 9.37 -2.50 11.02
C ASP A 20 8.81 -3.59 10.09
N ALA A 21 8.19 -4.64 10.65
CA ALA A 21 7.48 -5.66 9.88
C ALA A 21 6.30 -5.07 9.10
N ALA A 22 5.52 -4.15 9.69
CA ALA A 22 4.45 -3.45 9.00
C ALA A 22 4.99 -2.62 7.84
N ARG A 23 6.07 -1.85 8.04
CA ARG A 23 6.68 -1.04 6.97
C ARG A 23 7.16 -1.87 5.79
N LEU A 24 7.64 -3.08 6.06
CA LEU A 24 8.11 -4.02 5.05
C LEU A 24 6.99 -4.88 4.46
N HIS A 25 5.76 -4.78 4.99
CA HIS A 25 4.65 -5.57 4.50
C HIS A 25 4.29 -5.16 3.07
N THR A 26 4.38 -6.13 2.16
CA THR A 26 4.07 -5.96 0.74
C THR A 26 2.74 -6.59 0.38
N VAL A 27 1.97 -5.90 -0.46
CA VAL A 27 0.81 -6.46 -1.16
C VAL A 27 1.02 -6.29 -2.66
N THR A 28 0.81 -7.37 -3.41
CA THR A 28 0.78 -7.32 -4.87
C THR A 28 -0.62 -6.90 -5.30
N VAL A 29 -0.73 -5.80 -6.03
CA VAL A 29 -1.99 -5.31 -6.60
C VAL A 29 -2.03 -5.67 -8.08
N GLY A 30 -3.05 -6.46 -8.45
CA GLY A 30 -3.28 -6.89 -9.81
C GLY A 30 -3.91 -5.80 -10.67
N ASN A 31 -3.19 -5.34 -11.71
CA ASN A 31 -3.66 -4.35 -12.69
C ASN A 31 -3.98 -5.00 -14.03
N MET A 32 -5.06 -4.53 -14.67
CA MET A 32 -5.30 -4.84 -16.08
C MET A 32 -4.42 -3.93 -16.93
N ILE A 33 -3.95 -4.42 -18.06
CA ILE A 33 -3.17 -3.62 -19.02
C ILE A 33 -4.12 -3.13 -20.10
N GLU A 34 -4.23 -1.83 -20.28
CA GLU A 34 -5.05 -1.26 -21.36
C GLU A 34 -4.55 -1.72 -22.74
N ALA A 35 -5.48 -1.95 -23.68
CA ALA A 35 -5.13 -2.41 -25.02
C ALA A 35 -4.18 -1.43 -25.73
N THR A 36 -4.36 -0.12 -25.53
CA THR A 36 -3.46 0.94 -26.02
C THR A 36 -2.03 0.78 -25.53
N THR A 37 -1.87 0.52 -24.23
CA THR A 37 -0.57 0.30 -23.59
C THR A 37 0.08 -0.99 -24.11
N PHE A 38 -0.69 -2.08 -24.17
CA PHE A 38 -0.20 -3.36 -24.68
C PHE A 38 0.20 -3.29 -26.17
N ASN A 39 -0.60 -2.57 -26.99
CA ASN A 39 -0.28 -2.28 -28.39
C ASN A 39 1.05 -1.52 -28.53
N GLY A 40 1.29 -0.54 -27.65
CA GLY A 40 2.54 0.19 -27.57
C GLY A 40 3.74 -0.73 -27.33
N TRP A 41 3.61 -1.68 -26.41
CA TRP A 41 4.68 -2.66 -26.13
C TRP A 41 4.89 -3.64 -27.28
N LEU A 42 3.82 -4.17 -27.89
CA LEU A 42 3.92 -5.01 -29.08
C LEU A 42 4.64 -4.29 -30.22
N SER A 43 4.37 -3.00 -30.41
CA SER A 43 5.05 -2.16 -31.40
C SER A 43 6.53 -1.96 -31.05
N ALA A 44 6.83 -1.62 -29.79
CA ALA A 44 8.20 -1.39 -29.31
C ALA A 44 9.09 -2.64 -29.43
N PHE A 45 8.53 -3.82 -29.16
CA PHE A 45 9.23 -5.10 -29.32
C PHE A 45 9.14 -5.68 -30.74
N LYS A 46 8.60 -4.92 -31.71
CA LYS A 46 8.43 -5.31 -33.12
C LYS A 46 7.56 -6.57 -33.33
N LEU A 47 6.71 -6.90 -32.37
CA LEU A 47 5.81 -8.04 -32.39
C LEU A 47 4.46 -7.72 -33.06
N LEU A 48 4.05 -6.45 -33.10
CA LEU A 48 2.74 -6.07 -33.65
C LEU A 48 2.54 -6.53 -35.12
N PRO A 49 3.48 -6.32 -36.06
CA PRO A 49 3.30 -6.80 -37.43
C PRO A 49 3.22 -8.33 -37.53
N ILE A 50 3.93 -9.05 -36.64
CA ILE A 50 3.95 -10.52 -36.61
C ILE A 50 2.60 -11.04 -36.11
N VAL A 51 2.13 -10.54 -34.97
CA VAL A 51 0.83 -10.89 -34.39
C VAL A 51 -0.29 -10.63 -35.40
N LYS A 52 -0.31 -9.45 -36.02
CA LYS A 52 -1.30 -9.11 -37.04
C LYS A 52 -1.24 -10.04 -38.24
N ARG A 53 -0.04 -10.27 -38.80
CA ARG A 53 0.16 -11.12 -39.99
C ARG A 53 -0.37 -12.52 -39.75
N ILE A 54 0.01 -13.14 -38.63
CA ILE A 54 -0.39 -14.50 -38.27
C ILE A 54 -1.90 -14.58 -37.98
N ALA A 55 -2.44 -13.61 -37.25
CA ALA A 55 -3.86 -13.56 -36.93
C ALA A 55 -4.76 -13.40 -38.17
N GLU A 56 -4.35 -12.61 -39.16
CA GLU A 56 -5.18 -12.29 -40.33
C GLU A 56 -4.95 -13.21 -41.53
N ASN A 57 -3.72 -13.74 -41.71
CA ASN A 57 -3.31 -14.34 -42.99
C ASN A 57 -2.79 -15.78 -42.88
N GLU A 58 -2.54 -16.30 -41.68
CA GLU A 58 -1.88 -17.61 -41.51
C GLU A 58 -2.70 -18.54 -40.58
N PRO A 59 -3.88 -19.03 -41.01
CA PRO A 59 -4.77 -19.85 -40.17
C PRO A 59 -4.16 -21.19 -39.73
N ASP A 60 -3.25 -21.76 -40.52
CA ASP A 60 -2.57 -23.02 -40.21
C ASP A 60 -1.31 -22.84 -39.34
N HIS A 61 -0.95 -21.59 -38.99
CA HIS A 61 0.21 -21.33 -38.14
C HIS A 61 -0.04 -21.82 -36.70
N PRO A 62 0.92 -22.50 -36.04
CA PRO A 62 0.73 -23.00 -34.67
C PRO A 62 0.29 -21.92 -33.66
N ALA A 63 0.85 -20.71 -33.79
CA ALA A 63 0.49 -19.55 -32.97
C ALA A 63 -0.82 -18.84 -33.37
N HIS A 64 -1.56 -19.29 -34.39
CA HIS A 64 -2.68 -18.54 -34.97
C HIS A 64 -3.74 -18.18 -33.93
N SER A 65 -4.18 -19.16 -33.13
CA SER A 65 -5.21 -18.95 -32.09
C SER A 65 -4.79 -17.90 -31.05
N ASP A 66 -3.54 -17.97 -30.59
CA ASP A 66 -3.01 -17.06 -29.57
C ASP A 66 -2.80 -15.64 -30.16
N CYS A 67 -2.29 -15.53 -31.40
CA CYS A 67 -2.16 -14.25 -32.10
C CYS A 67 -3.52 -13.62 -32.42
N LEU A 68 -4.51 -14.42 -32.81
CA LEU A 68 -5.88 -13.97 -33.09
C LEU A 68 -6.54 -13.43 -31.83
N ALA A 69 -6.39 -14.11 -30.68
CA ALA A 69 -6.92 -13.63 -29.41
C ALA A 69 -6.33 -12.26 -29.03
N VAL A 70 -5.02 -12.07 -29.22
CA VAL A 70 -4.36 -10.77 -29.01
C VAL A 70 -4.90 -9.72 -29.99
N TRP A 71 -4.98 -10.05 -31.28
CA TRP A 71 -5.43 -9.11 -32.32
C TRP A 71 -6.87 -8.65 -32.11
N VAL A 72 -7.78 -9.58 -31.80
CA VAL A 72 -9.18 -9.25 -31.46
C VAL A 72 -9.26 -8.40 -30.20
N GLY A 73 -8.44 -8.70 -29.18
CA GLY A 73 -8.35 -7.88 -27.97
C GLY A 73 -7.93 -6.43 -28.27
N LEU A 74 -6.96 -6.24 -29.16
CA LEU A 74 -6.52 -4.90 -29.59
C LEU A 74 -7.62 -4.16 -30.36
N LEU A 75 -8.27 -4.80 -31.32
CA LEU A 75 -9.34 -4.20 -32.12
C LEU A 75 -10.57 -3.84 -31.29
N GLY A 76 -10.92 -4.70 -30.32
CA GLY A 76 -12.03 -4.46 -29.39
C GLY A 76 -11.70 -3.51 -28.23
N ASN A 77 -10.47 -3.00 -28.16
CA ASN A 77 -9.96 -2.21 -27.04
C ASN A 77 -10.18 -2.90 -25.68
N HIS A 78 -10.04 -4.23 -25.66
CA HIS A 78 -10.21 -5.03 -24.45
C HIS A 78 -8.91 -5.06 -23.65
N PRO A 79 -8.96 -4.77 -22.34
CA PRO A 79 -7.76 -4.83 -21.53
C PRO A 79 -7.25 -6.27 -21.36
N PHE A 80 -5.94 -6.40 -21.24
CA PHE A 80 -5.25 -7.67 -21.06
C PHE A 80 -5.03 -7.96 -19.57
N ASN A 81 -5.17 -9.23 -19.20
CA ASN A 81 -5.03 -9.69 -17.83
C ASN A 81 -3.74 -10.51 -17.71
N PHE A 82 -2.74 -9.98 -17.03
CA PHE A 82 -1.51 -10.70 -16.70
C PHE A 82 -1.31 -10.79 -15.17
N LYS A 83 -2.41 -10.75 -14.41
CA LYS A 83 -2.40 -10.88 -12.95
C LYS A 83 -2.13 -12.33 -12.55
N LEU A 84 -1.21 -12.54 -11.61
CA LEU A 84 -0.79 -13.89 -11.17
C LEU A 84 -1.86 -14.62 -10.34
N ASP A 85 -2.70 -13.85 -9.64
CA ASP A 85 -3.77 -14.32 -8.76
C ASP A 85 -5.10 -14.59 -9.49
N SER A 86 -5.14 -14.41 -10.81
CA SER A 86 -6.34 -14.59 -11.64
C SER A 86 -6.23 -15.80 -12.57
N GLN A 87 -7.25 -16.64 -12.62
CA GLN A 87 -7.31 -17.79 -13.55
C GLN A 87 -7.20 -17.33 -15.02
N THR A 88 -7.88 -16.25 -15.39
CA THR A 88 -7.77 -15.65 -16.73
C THR A 88 -6.35 -15.13 -16.99
N GLY A 89 -5.73 -14.51 -15.98
CA GLY A 89 -4.35 -14.03 -16.06
C GLY A 89 -3.35 -15.15 -16.31
N GLN A 90 -3.45 -16.24 -15.56
CA GLN A 90 -2.66 -17.44 -15.77
C GLN A 90 -2.89 -18.07 -17.16
N GLY A 91 -4.11 -17.96 -17.72
CA GLY A 91 -4.41 -18.36 -19.08
C GLY A 91 -3.63 -17.56 -20.13
N GLN A 92 -3.62 -16.23 -20.02
CA GLN A 92 -2.88 -15.36 -20.95
C GLN A 92 -1.36 -15.52 -20.80
N ILE A 93 -0.86 -15.66 -19.57
CA ILE A 93 0.56 -15.96 -19.31
C ILE A 93 0.99 -17.26 -19.99
N ARG A 94 0.21 -18.34 -19.83
CA ARG A 94 0.49 -19.63 -20.49
C ARG A 94 0.45 -19.56 -22.01
N SER A 95 -0.44 -18.75 -22.57
CA SER A 95 -0.52 -18.54 -24.02
C SER A 95 0.75 -17.84 -24.53
N LEU A 96 1.25 -16.85 -23.77
CA LEU A 96 2.52 -16.19 -24.07
C LEU A 96 3.72 -17.14 -23.91
N ASP A 97 3.70 -18.01 -22.90
CA ASP A 97 4.74 -19.04 -22.72
C ASP A 97 4.78 -20.04 -23.87
N ARG A 98 3.62 -20.50 -24.35
CA ARG A 98 3.53 -21.34 -25.55
C ARG A 98 4.13 -20.66 -26.78
N MET A 99 3.80 -19.39 -27.02
CA MET A 99 4.40 -18.63 -28.12
C MET A 99 5.93 -18.51 -27.98
N ILE A 100 6.45 -18.30 -26.76
CA ILE A 100 7.90 -18.24 -26.50
C ILE A 100 8.58 -19.59 -26.74
N GLU A 101 7.99 -20.66 -26.22
CA GLU A 101 8.63 -21.96 -26.09
C GLU A 101 8.42 -22.86 -27.32
N THR A 102 7.31 -22.71 -28.05
CA THR A 102 6.95 -23.61 -29.14
C THR A 102 6.66 -22.88 -30.45
N ASP A 103 5.78 -21.88 -30.43
CA ASP A 103 5.10 -21.48 -31.67
C ASP A 103 5.75 -20.31 -32.40
N LEU A 104 6.53 -19.47 -31.72
CA LEU A 104 7.24 -18.30 -32.25
C LEU A 104 8.67 -18.22 -31.69
N LYS A 105 9.38 -19.35 -31.70
CA LYS A 105 10.73 -19.48 -31.12
C LYS A 105 11.72 -18.45 -31.67
N GLU A 106 11.61 -18.10 -32.94
CA GLU A 106 12.41 -17.08 -33.61
C GLU A 106 12.22 -15.67 -33.02
N HIS A 107 11.12 -15.46 -32.29
CA HIS A 107 10.78 -14.22 -31.59
C HIS A 107 10.81 -14.35 -30.06
N ALA A 108 11.31 -15.48 -29.53
CA ALA A 108 11.29 -15.81 -28.10
C ALA A 108 11.90 -14.71 -27.21
N ALA A 109 12.99 -14.07 -27.64
CA ALA A 109 13.61 -12.98 -26.88
C ALA A 109 12.68 -11.76 -26.73
N ALA A 110 12.04 -11.33 -27.82
CA ALA A 110 11.11 -10.20 -27.81
C ALA A 110 9.83 -10.53 -27.02
N LEU A 111 9.31 -11.75 -27.16
CA LEU A 111 8.15 -12.22 -26.41
C LEU A 111 8.46 -12.36 -24.90
N THR A 112 9.67 -12.77 -24.54
CA THR A 112 10.14 -12.82 -23.15
C THR A 112 10.20 -11.42 -22.54
N MET A 113 10.71 -10.43 -23.28
CA MET A 113 10.69 -9.03 -22.84
C MET A 113 9.27 -8.48 -22.68
N LEU A 114 8.37 -8.81 -23.62
CA LEU A 114 6.95 -8.45 -23.50
C LEU A 114 6.33 -9.08 -22.25
N LYS A 115 6.57 -10.38 -22.01
CA LYS A 115 6.08 -11.10 -20.83
C LYS A 115 6.57 -10.44 -19.54
N GLN A 116 7.86 -10.16 -19.43
CA GLN A 116 8.45 -9.50 -18.26
C GLN A 116 7.83 -8.12 -18.02
N THR A 117 7.65 -7.33 -19.08
CA THR A 117 7.02 -6.00 -19.02
C THR A 117 5.58 -6.10 -18.55
N ALA A 118 4.80 -7.02 -19.13
CA ALA A 118 3.40 -7.23 -18.77
C ALA A 118 3.25 -7.72 -17.33
N LEU A 119 4.09 -8.66 -16.88
CA LEU A 119 4.06 -9.16 -15.50
C LEU A 119 4.43 -8.08 -14.50
N TYR A 120 5.48 -7.29 -14.78
CA TYR A 120 5.89 -6.19 -13.92
C TYR A 120 4.78 -5.14 -13.74
N TYR A 121 4.12 -4.76 -14.84
CA TYR A 121 3.03 -3.78 -14.81
C TYR A 121 1.77 -4.33 -14.14
N ALA A 122 1.38 -5.56 -14.49
CA ALA A 122 0.14 -6.18 -14.00
C ALA A 122 0.22 -6.58 -12.53
N ASN A 123 1.41 -6.69 -11.94
CA ASN A 123 1.61 -7.20 -10.58
C ASN A 123 2.47 -6.21 -9.76
N THR A 124 1.95 -4.99 -9.58
CA THR A 124 2.66 -3.94 -8.83
C THR A 124 2.73 -4.29 -7.35
N VAL A 125 3.94 -4.31 -6.80
CA VAL A 125 4.16 -4.45 -5.36
C VAL A 125 3.97 -3.10 -4.68
N THR A 126 3.11 -3.07 -3.67
CA THR A 126 2.81 -1.88 -2.87
C THR A 126 3.15 -2.13 -1.41
N TYR A 127 3.49 -1.06 -0.69
CA TYR A 127 3.79 -1.08 0.75
C TYR A 127 2.71 -0.30 1.50
N PRO A 128 1.51 -0.87 1.69
CA PRO A 128 0.36 -0.13 2.22
C PRO A 128 0.57 0.42 3.63
N LEU A 129 1.55 -0.12 4.37
CA LEU A 129 1.88 0.25 5.75
C LEU A 129 3.27 0.88 5.87
N ALA A 130 3.87 1.37 4.77
CA ALA A 130 5.20 2.00 4.79
C ALA A 130 5.31 3.20 5.75
N GLY A 131 4.20 3.91 5.98
CA GLY A 131 4.13 5.06 6.88
C GLY A 131 3.86 4.73 8.35
N THR A 132 3.70 3.45 8.72
CA THR A 132 3.37 3.06 10.10
C THR A 132 4.44 3.54 11.09
N THR A 133 4.05 4.26 12.13
CA THR A 133 4.91 4.72 13.23
C THR A 133 4.79 3.79 14.44
N LEU A 134 5.68 3.92 15.43
CA LEU A 134 5.52 3.22 16.71
C LEU A 134 4.21 3.61 17.41
N TYR A 135 3.81 4.88 17.30
CA TYR A 135 2.53 5.39 17.82
C TYR A 135 1.34 4.63 17.24
N ASP A 136 1.33 4.37 15.92
CA ASP A 136 0.23 3.66 15.27
C ASP A 136 0.12 2.21 15.76
N VAL A 137 1.25 1.54 15.96
CA VAL A 137 1.29 0.16 16.51
C VAL A 137 0.72 0.15 17.94
N LEU A 138 1.22 1.03 18.80
CA LEU A 138 0.78 1.15 20.19
C LEU A 138 -0.71 1.50 20.30
N THR A 139 -1.20 2.38 19.43
CA THR A 139 -2.62 2.75 19.37
C THR A 139 -3.48 1.59 18.89
N ALA A 140 -3.02 0.85 17.87
CA ALA A 140 -3.74 -0.32 17.35
C ALA A 140 -3.83 -1.46 18.39
N GLU A 141 -2.83 -1.59 19.26
CA GLU A 141 -2.83 -2.56 20.36
C GLU A 141 -3.49 -2.04 21.65
N ASN A 142 -4.02 -0.81 21.65
CA ASN A 142 -4.55 -0.12 22.84
C ASN A 142 -3.56 -0.13 24.02
N ALA A 143 -2.28 0.02 23.73
CA ALA A 143 -1.18 -0.08 24.69
C ALA A 143 -0.31 1.19 24.73
N CYS A 144 -0.76 2.29 24.11
CA CYS A 144 0.00 3.53 24.11
C CYS A 144 0.12 4.08 25.54
N PRO A 145 1.34 4.26 26.08
CA PRO A 145 1.53 4.91 27.37
C PRO A 145 1.15 6.39 27.25
N THR A 146 0.88 7.00 28.40
CA THR A 146 0.53 8.42 28.50
C THR A 146 1.43 9.15 29.48
N ALA A 147 1.73 10.42 29.20
CA ALA A 147 2.42 11.34 30.08
C ALA A 147 1.45 12.38 30.62
N THR A 148 1.59 12.75 31.89
CA THR A 148 0.77 13.81 32.51
C THR A 148 1.20 15.17 31.97
N VAL A 149 0.23 16.01 31.58
CA VAL A 149 0.50 17.37 31.08
C VAL A 149 -0.14 18.42 31.98
N SER A 150 0.52 19.56 32.10
CA SER A 150 0.04 20.65 32.95
C SER A 150 -0.87 21.58 32.17
N LYS A 151 -1.98 21.98 32.81
CA LYS A 151 -2.84 23.06 32.32
C LYS A 151 -2.31 24.40 32.83
N VAL A 152 -2.01 25.32 31.92
CA VAL A 152 -1.62 26.70 32.23
C VAL A 152 -2.64 27.64 31.59
N GLY A 153 -3.53 28.20 32.42
CA GLY A 153 -4.65 29.00 31.93
C GLY A 153 -5.60 28.18 31.05
N GLY A 154 -5.74 28.57 29.78
CA GLY A 154 -6.58 27.88 28.78
C GLY A 154 -5.83 26.88 27.89
N TYR A 155 -4.59 26.52 28.21
CA TYR A 155 -3.72 25.70 27.38
C TYR A 155 -3.19 24.49 28.14
N LEU A 156 -2.96 23.40 27.42
CA LEU A 156 -2.08 22.31 27.85
C LEU A 156 -0.69 22.58 27.28
N ALA A 157 0.32 22.59 28.13
CA ALA A 157 1.71 22.83 27.74
C ALA A 157 2.59 21.65 28.18
N PHE A 158 3.47 21.21 27.30
CA PHE A 158 4.42 20.12 27.53
C PHE A 158 5.65 20.29 26.61
N THR A 159 6.72 19.55 26.88
CA THR A 159 7.96 19.63 26.09
C THR A 159 8.30 18.24 25.58
N LEU A 160 8.54 18.13 24.28
CA LEU A 160 9.09 16.93 23.69
C LEU A 160 10.63 17.00 23.79
N ASN A 161 11.24 16.09 24.54
CA ASN A 161 12.67 16.14 24.85
C ASN A 161 13.55 15.65 23.68
N ASN A 162 13.01 14.88 22.74
CA ASN A 162 13.73 14.32 21.60
C ASN A 162 12.88 14.37 20.32
N PHE A 163 13.53 14.28 19.16
CA PHE A 163 12.84 14.04 17.90
C PHE A 163 12.19 12.66 17.89
N VAL A 164 10.98 12.56 17.34
CA VAL A 164 10.20 11.32 17.22
C VAL A 164 9.62 11.19 15.81
N GLU A 165 9.12 10.01 15.46
CA GLU A 165 8.45 9.82 14.17
C GLU A 165 7.17 10.66 14.13
N ASP A 166 6.90 11.33 13.02
CA ASP A 166 5.79 12.28 12.88
C ASP A 166 4.41 11.59 13.05
N HIS A 167 3.70 11.90 14.14
CA HIS A 167 2.46 11.22 14.52
C HIS A 167 1.44 12.17 15.18
N SER A 168 0.18 11.72 15.30
CA SER A 168 -0.94 12.53 15.78
C SER A 168 -1.39 12.08 17.19
N ALA A 169 -0.61 12.41 18.22
CA ALA A 169 -0.87 12.06 19.61
C ALA A 169 -2.24 12.55 20.10
N ARG A 170 -2.95 11.72 20.88
CA ARG A 170 -4.23 12.12 21.50
C ARG A 170 -3.95 12.82 22.82
N LEU A 171 -4.72 13.86 23.06
CA LEU A 171 -4.82 14.52 24.35
C LEU A 171 -6.02 13.98 25.09
N TRP A 172 -5.84 13.71 26.37
CA TRP A 172 -6.82 13.11 27.25
C TRP A 172 -7.11 14.03 28.43
N GLY A 173 -8.31 13.89 28.98
CA GLY A 173 -8.67 14.45 30.28
C GLY A 173 -9.85 13.70 30.88
N VAL A 174 -9.96 13.76 32.20
CA VAL A 174 -11.06 13.17 32.95
C VAL A 174 -12.20 14.18 33.05
N ASN A 175 -13.37 13.79 32.57
CA ASN A 175 -14.58 14.59 32.75
C ASN A 175 -15.07 14.46 34.20
N PRO A 176 -15.10 15.54 35.01
CA PRO A 176 -15.44 15.44 36.43
C PRO A 176 -16.90 15.03 36.68
N ARG A 177 -17.80 15.21 35.69
CA ARG A 177 -19.22 14.87 35.83
C ARG A 177 -19.48 13.38 35.65
N THR A 178 -18.71 12.72 34.79
CA THR A 178 -18.89 11.30 34.46
C THR A 178 -17.78 10.41 35.00
N ASN A 179 -16.70 11.03 35.51
CA ASN A 179 -15.46 10.37 35.92
C ASN A 179 -14.89 9.44 34.82
N ARG A 180 -15.01 9.87 33.55
CA ARG A 180 -14.53 9.11 32.39
C ARG A 180 -13.40 9.84 31.69
N LEU A 181 -12.36 9.09 31.33
CA LEU A 181 -11.31 9.53 30.45
C LEU A 181 -11.91 9.81 29.06
N THR A 182 -11.62 10.98 28.51
CA THR A 182 -12.17 11.45 27.25
C THR A 182 -11.05 12.03 26.39
N VAL A 183 -11.09 11.77 25.09
CA VAL A 183 -10.19 12.42 24.13
C VAL A 183 -10.63 13.87 23.95
N LEU A 184 -9.71 14.80 24.20
CA LEU A 184 -9.92 16.24 24.08
C LEU A 184 -9.61 16.75 22.67
N GLY A 185 -8.75 16.03 21.96
CA GLY A 185 -8.29 16.35 20.62
C GLY A 185 -6.99 15.63 20.28
N ASN A 186 -6.37 16.06 19.19
CA ASN A 186 -5.09 15.52 18.73
C ASN A 186 -4.12 16.66 18.44
N ILE A 187 -2.82 16.37 18.60
CA ILE A 187 -1.73 17.27 18.26
C ILE A 187 -0.67 16.51 17.46
N ARG A 188 -0.12 17.14 16.42
CA ARG A 188 0.96 16.56 15.61
C ARG A 188 2.29 16.76 16.33
N LEU A 189 3.05 15.69 16.52
CA LEU A 189 4.35 15.69 17.20
C LEU A 189 5.43 15.09 16.27
N SER A 190 6.55 15.79 16.15
CA SER A 190 7.71 15.35 15.35
C SER A 190 9.03 15.89 15.92
N ASP A 191 9.08 17.19 16.19
CA ASP A 191 10.31 17.89 16.54
C ASP A 191 10.46 18.08 18.04
N ALA A 192 11.69 18.02 18.55
CA ALA A 192 11.96 18.35 19.95
C ALA A 192 11.61 19.83 20.22
N GLY A 193 10.95 20.13 21.34
CA GLY A 193 10.57 21.49 21.67
C GLY A 193 9.32 21.61 22.54
N ALA A 194 8.94 22.85 22.83
CA ALA A 194 7.73 23.15 23.58
C ALA A 194 6.49 23.12 22.67
N TYR A 195 5.44 22.46 23.13
CA TYR A 195 4.15 22.35 22.45
C TYR A 195 3.04 22.90 23.34
N GLU A 196 2.06 23.53 22.69
CA GLU A 196 0.88 24.06 23.35
C GLU A 196 -0.38 23.63 22.61
N PHE A 197 -1.42 23.25 23.37
CA PHE A 197 -2.74 22.96 22.84
C PHE A 197 -3.80 23.80 23.55
N LYS A 198 -4.50 24.64 22.79
CA LYS A 198 -5.58 25.46 23.33
C LYS A 198 -6.79 24.58 23.65
N LEU A 199 -7.21 24.56 24.91
CA LEU A 199 -8.41 23.86 25.32
C LEU A 199 -9.68 24.61 24.86
N PRO A 200 -10.59 23.94 24.15
CA PRO A 200 -11.97 24.40 24.02
C PRO A 200 -12.60 24.66 25.38
N THR A 201 -13.48 25.68 25.45
CA THR A 201 -14.08 26.14 26.71
C THR A 201 -14.77 25.02 27.50
N HIS A 202 -15.41 24.05 26.82
CA HIS A 202 -16.10 22.94 27.47
C HIS A 202 -15.18 21.87 28.06
N TYR A 203 -13.87 21.92 27.79
CA TYR A 203 -12.85 21.05 28.38
C TYR A 203 -12.03 21.74 29.48
N LEU A 204 -12.30 23.01 29.79
CA LEU A 204 -11.55 23.74 30.81
C LEU A 204 -11.76 23.17 32.22
N ASP A 205 -12.91 22.54 32.49
CA ASP A 205 -13.19 21.98 33.82
C ASP A 205 -12.71 20.53 33.97
N PHE A 206 -12.06 19.96 32.95
CA PHE A 206 -11.53 18.60 33.02
C PHE A 206 -10.32 18.54 33.96
N THR A 207 -10.05 17.36 34.52
CA THR A 207 -8.90 17.11 35.39
C THR A 207 -7.99 16.05 34.79
N ASP A 208 -6.82 15.83 35.39
CA ASP A 208 -5.91 14.73 35.07
C ASP A 208 -5.57 14.66 33.57
N TYR A 209 -5.13 15.79 33.03
CA TYR A 209 -4.76 15.90 31.63
C TYR A 209 -3.54 15.02 31.32
N ALA A 210 -3.62 14.30 30.22
CA ALA A 210 -2.53 13.45 29.74
C ALA A 210 -2.40 13.53 28.23
N ILE A 211 -1.26 13.12 27.70
CA ILE A 211 -1.00 12.98 26.28
C ILE A 211 -0.44 11.60 26.00
N ASP A 212 -0.76 11.02 24.84
CA ASP A 212 -0.07 9.83 24.37
C ASP A 212 1.44 10.07 24.25
N ASP A 213 2.25 9.23 24.88
CA ASP A 213 3.72 9.34 24.89
C ASP A 213 4.37 8.06 24.38
N ALA A 214 4.09 7.71 23.11
CA ALA A 214 4.57 6.47 22.49
C ALA A 214 6.09 6.25 22.56
N TYR A 215 6.87 7.31 22.76
CA TYR A 215 8.33 7.27 22.74
C TYR A 215 8.97 7.50 24.13
N GLY A 216 8.20 7.84 25.16
CA GLY A 216 8.71 8.04 26.52
C GLY A 216 9.53 9.31 26.68
N VAL A 217 9.22 10.38 25.94
CA VAL A 217 10.06 11.59 25.83
C VAL A 217 9.31 12.89 26.11
N ILE A 218 8.08 12.83 26.63
CA ILE A 218 7.29 14.00 27.05
C ILE A 218 7.48 14.26 28.55
#